data_AF-A0A7X7SVQ0-F1
#
_entry.id   AF-A0A7X7SVQ0-F1
#
_cell.length_a   1.000
_cell.length_b   1.000
_cell.length_c   1.000
_cell.angle_alpha   90.00
_cell.angle_beta   90.00
_cell.angle_gamma   90.00
#
_symmetry.space_group_name_H-M   'P 1'
#
loop_
_entity.id
_entity.type
_entity.pdbx_description
1 polymer ?
#
loop_
_entity_poly.entity_id
_entity_poly.type
_entity_poly.pdbx_seq_one_letter_code
_entity_poly.pdbx_strand_id
1 'polypeptide(L)'
;MAGKVLINIENRYVKSVVLKSLYERNFDFIEVLDENDLMLKLDIFRESILFYIIEIDSREYEAQYSLIKKLKSDIASPGFSIMAIIHEGTTEIVSGAKDAKIDDVFLIPEKRELLQNAFNKRLDQFIKKFPAPEVVNPEWIEYRKNIVSAFSENDDLKREIKRAGRGKYPVSFVMGRIFGTEPEKIRDFYRRLKNVLRDTDRIMNYDSRTFFIVCPFTPKENLAQVENKIRGTYEQLFGRNTLFKRLDMYGATYPNDGRSVDKLVELCEKGVHDSIVISGIREPLNEMSRERLEEYKRMLRLYKE
;
A
#
# COMPACT_ATOMS: atom_id res chain seq x y z
N MET A 1 1.98 2.13 1.39
CA MET A 1 0.69 1.88 2.07
C MET A 1 -0.28 2.95 1.62
N ALA A 2 -1.57 2.63 1.52
CA ALA A 2 -2.61 3.65 1.38
C ALA A 2 -2.48 4.65 2.54
N GLY A 3 -2.54 5.95 2.26
CA GLY A 3 -2.53 6.94 3.34
C GLY A 3 -3.71 6.72 4.27
N LYS A 4 -3.50 6.79 5.59
CA LYS A 4 -4.60 6.63 6.55
C LYS A 4 -5.29 7.97 6.78
N VAL A 5 -6.60 7.94 6.83
CA VAL A 5 -7.45 9.09 7.12
C VAL A 5 -8.22 8.81 8.39
N LEU A 6 -8.07 9.67 9.41
CA LEU A 6 -8.95 9.59 10.56
C LEU A 6 -10.31 10.16 10.18
N ILE A 7 -11.38 9.53 10.65
CA ILE A 7 -12.75 10.01 10.43
C ILE A 7 -13.51 10.04 11.75
N ASN A 8 -14.14 11.17 12.06
CA ASN A 8 -15.14 11.29 13.11
C ASN A 8 -16.36 11.94 12.47
N ILE A 9 -17.35 11.13 12.12
CA ILE A 9 -18.57 11.54 11.42
C ILE A 9 -19.70 10.80 12.11
N GLU A 10 -20.73 11.48 12.56
CA GLU A 10 -21.87 10.86 13.23
C GLU A 10 -22.99 10.53 12.23
N ASN A 11 -23.27 11.44 11.31
CA ASN A 11 -24.35 11.29 10.36
C ASN A 11 -24.05 10.13 9.40
N ARG A 12 -24.83 9.04 9.52
CA ARG A 12 -24.64 7.81 8.74
C ARG A 12 -24.66 8.04 7.23
N TYR A 13 -25.48 8.98 6.76
CA TYR A 13 -25.56 9.27 5.33
C TYR A 13 -24.30 9.99 4.85
N VAL A 14 -23.88 11.06 5.54
CA VAL A 14 -22.64 11.77 5.22
C VAL A 14 -21.45 10.83 5.31
N LYS A 15 -21.36 10.02 6.39
CA LYS A 15 -20.35 8.99 6.57
C LYS A 15 -20.28 8.03 5.37
N SER A 16 -21.44 7.54 4.90
CA SER A 16 -21.47 6.64 3.74
C SER A 16 -20.88 7.27 2.47
N VAL A 17 -21.14 8.56 2.24
CA VAL A 17 -20.56 9.31 1.12
C VAL A 17 -19.06 9.49 1.31
N VAL A 18 -18.62 9.95 2.48
CA VAL A 18 -17.19 10.16 2.77
C VAL A 18 -16.40 8.86 2.65
N LEU A 19 -16.88 7.78 3.26
CA LEU A 19 -16.23 6.47 3.20
C LEU A 19 -16.11 5.96 1.77
N LYS A 20 -17.19 6.09 0.97
CA LYS A 20 -17.17 5.71 -0.43
C LYS A 20 -16.15 6.54 -1.21
N SER A 21 -16.15 7.86 -1.03
CA SER A 21 -15.23 8.79 -1.69
C SER A 21 -13.75 8.56 -1.32
N LEU A 22 -13.45 8.22 -0.07
CA LEU A 22 -12.11 7.86 0.39
C LEU A 22 -11.66 6.50 -0.17
N TYR A 23 -12.56 5.51 -0.14
CA TYR A 23 -12.31 4.17 -0.69
C TYR A 23 -12.03 4.21 -2.20
N GLU A 24 -12.80 5.01 -2.95
CA GLU A 24 -12.59 5.24 -4.38
C GLU A 24 -11.21 5.84 -4.69
N ARG A 25 -10.60 6.55 -3.74
CA ARG A 25 -9.27 7.17 -3.85
C ARG A 25 -8.15 6.37 -3.16
N ASN A 26 -8.43 5.13 -2.76
CA ASN A 26 -7.47 4.22 -2.14
C ASN A 26 -6.84 4.77 -0.84
N PHE A 27 -7.63 5.47 -0.02
CA PHE A 27 -7.26 5.75 1.36
C PHE A 27 -7.73 4.63 2.28
N ASP A 28 -6.89 4.29 3.25
CA ASP A 28 -7.35 3.58 4.43
C ASP A 28 -8.05 4.58 5.35
N PHE A 29 -9.06 4.16 6.10
CA PHE A 29 -9.70 5.03 7.08
C PHE A 29 -9.76 4.36 8.45
N ILE A 30 -9.62 5.19 9.49
CA ILE A 30 -9.73 4.78 10.88
C ILE A 30 -10.83 5.65 11.49
N GLU A 31 -11.92 5.00 11.90
CA GLU A 31 -13.03 5.66 12.58
C GLU A 31 -12.63 6.03 14.01
N VAL A 32 -13.03 7.20 14.48
CA VAL A 32 -12.75 7.74 15.81
C VAL A 32 -14.08 7.94 16.52
N LEU A 33 -14.22 7.37 17.71
CA LEU A 33 -15.45 7.40 18.50
C LEU A 33 -15.52 8.61 19.43
N ASP A 34 -14.44 8.91 20.13
CA ASP A 34 -14.36 9.97 21.13
C ASP A 34 -12.92 10.54 21.23
N GLU A 35 -12.72 11.53 22.12
CA GLU A 35 -11.40 12.16 22.33
C GLU A 35 -10.34 11.15 22.79
N ASN A 36 -10.67 10.20 23.67
CA ASN A 36 -9.70 9.23 24.18
C ASN A 36 -9.27 8.26 23.07
N ASP A 37 -10.24 7.80 22.28
CA ASP A 37 -10.00 6.95 21.11
C ASP A 37 -9.20 7.68 20.04
N LEU A 38 -9.45 8.98 19.83
CA LEU A 38 -8.67 9.83 18.94
C LEU A 38 -7.20 9.88 19.38
N MET A 39 -6.95 10.18 20.65
CA MET A 39 -5.59 10.28 21.19
C MET A 39 -4.86 8.93 21.10
N LEU A 40 -5.54 7.83 21.45
CA LEU A 40 -4.98 6.48 21.31
C LEU A 40 -4.59 6.16 19.85
N LYS A 41 -5.46 6.46 18.90
CA LYS A 41 -5.21 6.21 17.47
C LYS A 41 -4.11 7.10 16.91
N LEU A 42 -4.05 8.36 17.36
CA LEU A 42 -2.96 9.26 17.03
C LEU A 42 -1.63 8.82 17.64
N ASP A 43 -1.62 8.13 18.77
CA ASP A 43 -0.40 7.58 19.35
C ASP A 43 0.08 6.32 18.61
N ILE A 44 -0.85 5.47 18.14
CA ILE A 44 -0.52 4.23 17.42
C ILE A 44 -0.15 4.49 15.95
N PHE A 45 -0.90 5.36 15.27
CA PHE A 45 -0.85 5.51 13.81
C PHE A 45 -0.29 6.85 13.33
N ARG A 46 0.28 7.66 14.24
CA ARG A 46 0.70 9.06 14.01
C ARG A 46 1.34 9.30 12.65
N GLU A 47 2.34 8.49 12.32
CA GLU A 47 3.21 8.65 11.16
C GLU A 47 2.55 8.23 9.83
N SER A 48 1.42 7.51 9.93
CA SER A 48 0.67 6.99 8.77
C SER A 48 -0.60 7.78 8.45
N ILE A 49 -1.01 8.70 9.34
CA ILE A 49 -2.21 9.53 9.17
C ILE A 49 -1.86 10.75 8.32
N LEU A 50 -2.54 10.90 7.19
CA LEU A 50 -2.35 12.04 6.29
C LEU A 50 -3.18 13.25 6.69
N PHE A 51 -4.44 13.01 7.06
CA PHE A 51 -5.36 14.07 7.47
C PHE A 51 -6.53 13.47 8.26
N TYR A 52 -7.28 14.37 8.91
CA TYR A 52 -8.44 14.06 9.72
C TYR A 52 -9.69 14.72 9.12
N ILE A 53 -10.76 13.95 8.94
CA ILE A 53 -12.08 14.48 8.58
C ILE A 53 -12.96 14.42 9.84
N ILE A 54 -13.51 15.57 10.23
CA ILE A 54 -14.41 15.69 11.37
C ILE A 54 -15.74 16.33 10.95
N GLU A 55 -16.85 15.77 11.42
CA GLU A 55 -18.17 16.39 11.35
C GLU A 55 -18.36 17.31 12.57
N ILE A 56 -18.65 18.58 12.32
CA ILE A 56 -18.89 19.57 13.37
C ILE A 56 -20.39 19.60 13.67
N ASP A 57 -20.75 19.28 14.91
CA ASP A 57 -22.12 19.39 15.42
C ASP A 57 -22.37 20.82 15.90
N SER A 58 -23.47 21.44 15.46
CA SER A 58 -23.86 22.79 15.88
C SER A 58 -24.12 22.92 17.38
N ARG A 59 -24.33 21.81 18.09
CA ARG A 59 -24.54 21.78 19.54
C ARG A 59 -23.24 21.66 20.34
N GLU A 60 -22.20 21.09 19.75
CA GLU A 60 -20.95 20.76 20.44
C GLU A 60 -19.71 21.41 19.82
N TYR A 61 -19.90 22.29 18.83
CA TYR A 61 -18.82 22.87 18.03
C TYR A 61 -17.73 23.56 18.87
N GLU A 62 -18.07 24.20 20.00
CA GLU A 62 -17.10 24.85 20.88
C GLU A 62 -16.11 23.85 21.51
N ALA A 63 -16.62 22.71 21.96
CA ALA A 63 -15.80 21.63 22.54
C ALA A 63 -14.95 20.98 21.44
N GLN A 64 -15.53 20.71 20.28
CA GLN A 64 -14.82 20.15 19.13
C GLN A 64 -13.70 21.08 18.64
N TYR A 65 -13.93 22.39 18.59
CA TYR A 65 -12.91 23.38 18.23
C TYR A 65 -11.83 23.53 19.30
N SER A 66 -12.18 23.41 20.58
CA SER A 66 -11.20 23.41 21.68
C SER A 66 -10.28 22.19 21.58
N LEU A 67 -10.83 21.01 21.29
CA LEU A 67 -10.06 19.79 21.02
C LEU A 67 -9.15 19.98 19.81
N ILE A 68 -9.65 20.50 18.68
CA ILE A 68 -8.84 20.75 17.49
C ILE A 68 -7.69 21.71 17.77
N LYS A 69 -7.92 22.78 18.54
CA LYS A 69 -6.87 23.72 18.96
C LYS A 69 -5.78 23.01 19.77
N LYS A 70 -6.19 22.15 20.70
CA LYS A 70 -5.27 21.32 21.51
C LYS A 70 -4.48 20.33 20.64
N LEU A 71 -5.13 19.66 19.70
CA LEU A 71 -4.45 18.77 18.74
C LEU A 71 -3.41 19.53 17.92
N LYS A 72 -3.75 20.73 17.42
CA LYS A 72 -2.83 21.59 16.67
C LYS A 72 -1.69 22.17 17.52
N SER A 73 -1.85 22.29 18.84
CA SER A 73 -0.77 22.75 19.74
C SER A 73 0.13 21.63 20.24
N ASP A 74 -0.45 20.48 20.58
CA ASP A 74 0.24 19.36 21.22
C ASP A 74 0.93 18.46 20.18
N ILE A 75 0.33 18.33 18.99
CA ILE A 75 0.93 17.63 17.86
C ILE A 75 1.85 18.63 17.16
N ALA A 76 3.04 18.83 17.72
CA ALA A 76 4.12 19.63 17.14
C ALA A 76 4.72 18.98 15.88
N SER A 77 3.89 18.49 14.95
CA SER A 77 4.31 18.01 13.64
C SER A 77 3.76 18.94 12.55
N PRO A 78 4.61 19.49 11.67
CA PRO A 78 4.16 20.16 10.47
C PRO A 78 3.57 19.10 9.53
N GLY A 79 2.24 18.88 9.58
CA GLY A 79 1.60 17.92 8.68
C GLY A 79 0.19 17.44 9.04
N PHE A 80 -0.35 17.70 10.24
CA PHE A 80 -1.69 17.22 10.59
C PHE A 80 -2.78 18.14 10.02
N SER A 81 -3.23 17.86 8.79
CA SER A 81 -4.31 18.63 8.16
C SER A 81 -5.69 18.12 8.56
N ILE A 82 -6.64 19.04 8.71
CA ILE A 82 -8.00 18.76 9.15
C ILE A 82 -8.99 19.34 8.12
N MET A 83 -9.94 18.52 7.69
CA MET A 83 -11.13 18.94 6.94
C MET A 83 -12.36 18.83 7.85
N ALA A 84 -13.08 19.94 8.02
CA ALA A 84 -14.36 19.95 8.73
C ALA A 84 -15.54 19.81 7.77
N ILE A 85 -16.53 19.02 8.15
CA ILE A 85 -17.84 18.91 7.50
C ILE A 85 -18.87 19.60 8.38
N ILE A 86 -19.61 20.57 7.84
CA ILE A 86 -20.58 21.39 8.59
C ILE A 86 -21.95 21.30 7.90
N HIS A 87 -23.01 20.98 8.66
CA HIS A 87 -24.39 20.87 8.16
C HIS A 87 -25.06 22.22 7.97
N GLU A 88 -24.98 23.10 8.98
CA GLU A 88 -25.63 24.40 8.99
C GLU A 88 -24.56 25.46 9.21
N GLY A 89 -24.07 26.04 8.11
CA GLY A 89 -22.96 26.99 8.11
C GLY A 89 -23.36 28.38 8.63
N THR A 90 -23.69 28.50 9.92
CA THR A 90 -23.82 29.83 10.55
C THR A 90 -22.46 30.53 10.52
N THR A 91 -22.48 31.86 10.47
CA THR A 91 -21.26 32.67 10.46
C THR A 91 -20.35 32.36 11.64
N GLU A 92 -20.95 32.06 12.80
CA GLU A 92 -20.26 31.71 14.06
C GLU A 92 -19.55 30.37 13.99
N ILE A 93 -20.21 29.31 13.49
CA ILE A 93 -19.61 27.99 13.38
C ILE A 93 -18.47 28.03 12.34
N VAL A 94 -18.67 28.71 11.21
CA VAL A 94 -17.64 28.83 10.17
C VAL A 94 -16.47 29.69 10.62
N SER A 95 -16.70 30.77 11.37
CA SER A 95 -15.60 31.58 11.93
C SER A 95 -14.80 30.79 12.98
N GLY A 96 -15.47 29.98 13.80
CA GLY A 96 -14.81 29.12 14.78
C GLY A 96 -13.85 28.10 14.14
N ALA A 97 -14.16 27.58 12.95
CA ALA A 97 -13.26 26.70 12.20
C ALA A 97 -11.94 27.41 11.82
N LYS A 98 -12.02 28.69 11.43
CA LYS A 98 -10.85 29.51 11.12
C LYS A 98 -10.00 29.77 12.36
N ASP A 99 -10.65 30.10 13.48
CA ASP A 99 -9.97 30.33 14.76
C ASP A 99 -9.32 29.05 15.32
N ALA A 100 -9.90 27.90 15.03
CA ALA A 100 -9.34 26.59 15.35
C ALA A 100 -8.22 26.13 14.38
N LYS A 101 -7.88 26.94 13.37
CA LYS A 101 -6.88 26.64 12.33
C LYS A 101 -7.19 25.36 11.55
N ILE A 102 -8.46 25.14 11.22
CA ILE A 102 -8.88 24.06 10.33
C ILE A 102 -8.44 24.37 8.89
N ASP A 103 -7.81 23.40 8.23
CA ASP A 103 -7.16 23.59 6.92
C ASP A 103 -8.14 23.65 5.75
N ASP A 104 -9.31 23.02 5.91
CA ASP A 104 -10.38 23.10 4.95
C ASP A 104 -11.77 22.86 5.55
N VAL A 105 -12.77 23.47 4.93
CA VAL A 105 -14.18 23.34 5.35
C VAL A 105 -15.01 22.92 4.14
N PHE A 106 -15.86 21.91 4.37
CA PHE A 106 -16.89 21.45 3.45
C PHE A 106 -18.27 21.72 4.07
N LEU A 107 -19.02 22.63 3.44
CA LEU A 107 -20.41 22.88 3.78
C LEU A 107 -21.29 21.88 3.05
N ILE A 108 -22.17 21.19 3.78
CA ILE A 108 -23.11 20.26 3.19
C ILE A 108 -24.12 21.03 2.33
N PRO A 109 -24.32 20.66 1.06
CA PRO A 109 -25.32 21.30 0.21
C PRO A 109 -26.73 20.95 0.70
N GLU A 110 -27.65 21.92 0.62
CA GLU A 110 -29.07 21.73 0.97
C GLU A 110 -29.72 20.57 0.20
N LYS A 111 -29.32 20.39 -1.07
CA LYS A 111 -29.78 19.28 -1.90
C LYS A 111 -28.91 18.06 -1.72
N ARG A 112 -29.48 17.03 -1.10
CA ARG A 112 -28.85 15.74 -0.83
C ARG A 112 -28.17 15.10 -2.04
N GLU A 113 -28.77 15.21 -3.22
CA GLU A 113 -28.27 14.67 -4.48
C GLU A 113 -26.93 15.27 -4.91
N LEU A 114 -26.64 16.50 -4.50
CA LEU A 114 -25.40 17.20 -4.81
C LEU A 114 -24.24 16.82 -3.88
N LEU A 115 -24.54 16.19 -2.73
CA LEU A 115 -23.56 15.92 -1.68
C LEU A 115 -22.35 15.15 -2.20
N GLN A 116 -22.58 14.04 -2.90
CA GLN A 116 -21.48 13.17 -3.37
C GLN A 116 -20.54 13.91 -4.33
N ASN A 117 -21.11 14.61 -5.32
CA ASN A 117 -20.31 15.33 -6.32
C ASN A 117 -19.59 16.54 -5.72
N ALA A 118 -20.27 17.28 -4.83
CA ALA A 118 -19.70 18.44 -4.15
C ALA A 118 -18.56 18.02 -3.21
N PHE A 119 -18.77 16.96 -2.42
CA PHE A 119 -17.76 16.41 -1.53
C PHE A 119 -16.56 15.89 -2.31
N ASN A 120 -16.77 15.09 -3.36
CA ASN A 120 -15.70 14.58 -4.22
C ASN A 120 -14.83 15.72 -4.78
N LYS A 121 -15.46 16.76 -5.33
CA LYS A 121 -14.76 17.92 -5.87
C LYS A 121 -13.92 18.63 -4.81
N ARG A 122 -14.47 18.79 -3.60
CA ARG A 122 -13.78 19.44 -2.48
C ARG A 122 -12.63 18.58 -1.96
N LEU A 123 -12.86 17.28 -1.80
CA LEU A 123 -11.86 16.30 -1.40
C LEU A 123 -10.69 16.28 -2.39
N ASP A 124 -10.95 16.33 -3.70
CA ASP A 124 -9.88 16.40 -4.71
C ASP A 124 -9.04 17.68 -4.60
N GLN A 125 -9.67 18.82 -4.28
CA GLN A 125 -8.94 20.08 -4.04
C GLN A 125 -8.11 20.01 -2.76
N PHE A 126 -8.66 19.42 -1.71
CA PHE A 126 -7.97 19.24 -0.45
C PHE A 126 -6.77 18.31 -0.58
N ILE A 127 -6.95 17.18 -1.27
CA ILE A 127 -5.89 16.18 -1.42
C ILE A 127 -4.71 16.72 -2.23
N LYS A 128 -4.95 17.60 -3.21
CA LYS A 128 -3.89 18.26 -3.99
C LYS A 128 -2.89 19.06 -3.13
N LYS A 129 -3.26 19.43 -1.90
CA LYS A 129 -2.36 20.11 -0.95
C LYS A 129 -1.31 19.15 -0.38
N PHE A 130 -1.60 17.85 -0.38
CA PHE A 130 -0.60 16.83 -0.05
C PHE A 130 0.13 16.47 -1.34
N PRO A 131 1.45 16.27 -1.29
CA PRO A 131 2.17 15.71 -2.43
C PRO A 131 1.44 14.43 -2.86
N ALA A 132 1.15 14.29 -4.16
CA ALA A 132 0.68 13.02 -4.70
C ALA A 132 1.60 11.93 -4.14
N PRO A 133 1.09 10.75 -3.74
CA PRO A 133 1.95 9.70 -3.24
C PRO A 133 2.79 9.17 -4.41
N GLU A 134 3.83 9.89 -4.79
CA GLU A 134 5.09 9.25 -5.09
C GLU A 134 5.36 8.39 -3.86
N VAL A 135 5.40 7.08 -4.07
CA VAL A 135 5.68 6.10 -3.03
C VAL A 135 7.15 6.29 -2.62
N VAL A 136 7.40 7.34 -1.86
CA VAL A 136 8.63 7.60 -1.14
C VAL A 136 8.24 7.65 0.33
N ASN A 137 7.61 6.56 0.79
CA ASN A 137 7.59 6.28 2.23
C ASN A 137 9.04 5.93 2.59
N PRO A 138 9.74 6.74 3.43
CA PRO A 138 11.12 6.47 3.82
C PRO A 138 11.28 5.09 4.46
N GLU A 139 10.33 4.66 5.30
CA GLU A 139 10.30 3.33 5.90
C GLU A 139 10.10 2.22 4.87
N TRP A 140 9.33 2.48 3.81
CA TRP A 140 9.17 1.51 2.72
C TRP A 140 10.44 1.40 1.88
N ILE A 141 11.09 2.53 1.59
CA ILE A 141 12.39 2.54 0.91
C ILE A 141 13.43 1.84 1.78
N GLU A 142 13.42 2.07 3.08
CA GLU A 142 14.29 1.41 4.05
C GLU A 142 13.98 -0.08 4.15
N TYR A 143 12.71 -0.48 4.22
CA TYR A 143 12.27 -1.88 4.18
C TYR A 143 12.71 -2.58 2.89
N ARG A 144 12.60 -1.93 1.73
CA ARG A 144 13.09 -2.45 0.44
C ARG A 144 14.61 -2.59 0.45
N LYS A 145 15.32 -1.56 0.91
CA LYS A 145 16.78 -1.60 1.08
C LYS A 145 17.20 -2.73 2.01
N ASN A 146 16.45 -2.99 3.08
CA ASN A 146 16.71 -4.05 4.04
C ASN A 146 16.45 -5.44 3.45
N ILE A 147 15.41 -5.62 2.62
CA ILE A 147 15.21 -6.87 1.84
C ILE A 147 16.38 -7.10 0.91
N VAL A 148 16.75 -6.08 0.13
CA VAL A 148 17.84 -6.19 -0.84
C VAL A 148 19.13 -6.51 -0.11
N SER A 149 19.50 -5.76 0.93
CA SER A 149 20.69 -6.04 1.75
C SER A 149 20.66 -7.45 2.35
N ALA A 150 19.55 -7.89 2.96
CA ALA A 150 19.46 -9.20 3.61
C ALA A 150 19.72 -10.38 2.65
N PHE A 151 19.23 -10.30 1.41
CA PHE A 151 19.47 -11.36 0.42
C PHE A 151 20.79 -11.15 -0.33
N SER A 152 21.14 -9.91 -0.69
CA SER A 152 22.39 -9.59 -1.37
C SER A 152 23.62 -9.93 -0.53
N GLU A 153 23.54 -9.78 0.79
CA GLU A 153 24.62 -10.11 1.71
C GLU A 153 24.70 -11.60 2.06
N ASN A 154 23.71 -12.40 1.66
CA ASN A 154 23.67 -13.82 1.98
C ASN A 154 24.79 -14.61 1.29
N ASP A 155 25.69 -15.17 2.10
CA ASP A 155 26.86 -15.91 1.62
C ASP A 155 26.50 -17.19 0.84
N ASP A 156 25.39 -17.84 1.15
CA ASP A 156 24.95 -19.03 0.43
C ASP A 156 24.51 -18.68 -0.99
N LEU A 157 23.80 -17.57 -1.17
CA LEU A 157 23.43 -17.05 -2.49
C LEU A 157 24.65 -16.67 -3.31
N LYS A 158 25.60 -15.94 -2.70
CA LYS A 158 26.87 -15.59 -3.36
C LYS A 158 27.66 -16.83 -3.77
N ARG A 159 27.71 -17.85 -2.91
CA ARG A 159 28.37 -19.12 -3.21
C ARG A 159 27.67 -19.87 -4.34
N GLU A 160 26.34 -19.88 -4.37
CA GLU A 160 25.57 -20.53 -5.42
C GLU A 160 25.79 -19.88 -6.79
N ILE A 161 25.74 -18.55 -6.89
CA ILE A 161 26.08 -17.85 -8.14
C ILE A 161 27.52 -18.11 -8.58
N LYS A 162 28.48 -18.15 -7.65
CA LYS A 162 29.88 -18.51 -7.98
C LYS A 162 29.99 -19.94 -8.51
N ARG A 163 29.25 -20.90 -7.92
CA ARG A 163 29.19 -22.30 -8.39
C ARG A 163 28.55 -22.38 -9.77
N ALA A 164 27.45 -21.67 -9.98
CA ALA A 164 26.75 -21.56 -11.26
C ALA A 164 27.64 -21.01 -12.37
N GLY A 165 28.42 -19.96 -12.08
CA GLY A 165 29.39 -19.40 -13.03
C GLY A 165 30.49 -20.39 -13.42
N ARG A 166 31.03 -21.17 -12.46
CA ARG A 166 32.05 -22.19 -12.73
C ARG A 166 31.48 -23.41 -13.46
N GLY A 167 30.31 -23.88 -13.01
CA GLY A 167 29.62 -25.04 -13.55
C GLY A 167 28.79 -24.76 -14.80
N LYS A 168 28.72 -23.49 -15.22
CA LYS A 168 27.95 -23.02 -16.39
C LYS A 168 26.49 -23.48 -16.39
N TYR A 169 25.84 -23.38 -15.24
CA TYR A 169 24.41 -23.71 -15.11
C TYR A 169 23.59 -22.48 -14.70
N PRO A 170 22.31 -22.42 -15.09
CA PRO A 170 21.44 -21.30 -14.73
C PRO A 170 20.90 -21.45 -13.31
N VAL A 171 20.63 -20.33 -12.66
CA VAL A 171 19.98 -20.27 -11.34
C VAL A 171 18.81 -19.32 -11.42
N SER A 172 17.61 -19.83 -11.19
CA SER A 172 16.40 -19.01 -11.11
C SER A 172 16.11 -18.58 -9.69
N PHE A 173 15.55 -17.40 -9.57
CA PHE A 173 15.11 -16.76 -8.35
C PHE A 173 13.64 -16.41 -8.49
N VAL A 174 12.86 -16.62 -7.44
CA VAL A 174 11.47 -16.14 -7.36
C VAL A 174 11.27 -15.46 -6.02
N MET A 175 10.98 -14.17 -6.05
CA MET A 175 10.52 -13.46 -4.86
C MET A 175 8.99 -13.47 -4.84
N GLY A 176 8.41 -13.67 -3.67
CA GLY A 176 6.97 -13.61 -3.48
C GLY A 176 6.57 -12.91 -2.21
N ARG A 177 5.39 -12.28 -2.24
CA ARG A 177 4.76 -11.62 -1.10
C ARG A 177 3.30 -12.00 -0.98
N ILE A 178 2.92 -12.45 0.21
CA ILE A 178 1.56 -12.88 0.54
C ILE A 178 0.83 -11.79 1.32
N PHE A 179 -0.40 -11.48 0.90
CA PHE A 179 -1.27 -10.49 1.52
C PHE A 179 -2.55 -11.11 2.10
N GLY A 180 -3.07 -10.49 3.16
CA GLY A 180 -4.35 -10.82 3.82
C GLY A 180 -4.51 -12.24 4.33
N THR A 181 -3.40 -12.94 4.52
CA THR A 181 -3.36 -14.29 5.11
C THR A 181 -2.70 -14.23 6.48
N GLU A 182 -3.26 -14.97 7.43
CA GLU A 182 -2.73 -15.09 8.79
C GLU A 182 -1.35 -15.77 8.78
N PRO A 183 -0.36 -15.28 9.56
CA PRO A 183 1.00 -15.82 9.58
C PRO A 183 1.07 -17.34 9.83
N GLU A 184 0.17 -17.88 10.65
CA GLU A 184 0.10 -19.31 10.98
C GLU A 184 -0.19 -20.15 9.74
N LYS A 185 -1.14 -19.70 8.91
CA LYS A 185 -1.52 -20.39 7.67
C LYS A 185 -0.45 -20.24 6.58
N ILE A 186 0.36 -19.17 6.62
CA ILE A 186 1.50 -19.02 5.71
C ILE A 186 2.59 -20.06 6.01
N ARG A 187 2.74 -20.52 7.27
CA ARG A 187 3.64 -21.63 7.58
C ARG A 187 3.24 -22.92 6.87
N ASP A 188 1.94 -23.19 6.75
CA ASP A 188 1.44 -24.34 5.99
C ASP A 188 1.76 -24.24 4.50
N PHE A 189 1.73 -23.03 3.96
CA PHE A 189 2.15 -22.76 2.59
C PHE A 189 3.63 -23.12 2.37
N TYR A 190 4.53 -22.68 3.24
CA TYR A 190 5.95 -23.04 3.13
C TYR A 190 6.19 -24.54 3.26
N ARG A 191 5.46 -25.22 4.16
CA ARG A 191 5.53 -26.66 4.32
C ARG A 191 5.07 -27.40 3.05
N ARG A 192 4.00 -26.95 2.41
CA ARG A 192 3.54 -27.53 1.13
C ARG A 192 4.50 -27.22 -0.01
N LEU A 193 5.02 -26.00 -0.11
CA LEU A 193 6.01 -25.63 -1.12
C LEU A 193 7.23 -26.54 -1.08
N LYS A 194 7.75 -26.82 0.12
CA LYS A 194 8.91 -27.71 0.29
C LYS A 194 8.71 -29.11 -0.30
N ASN A 195 7.46 -29.60 -0.33
CA ASN A 195 7.14 -30.91 -0.91
C ASN A 195 6.96 -30.89 -2.44
N VAL A 196 6.77 -29.70 -3.03
CA VAL A 196 6.50 -29.51 -4.47
C VAL A 196 7.76 -29.07 -5.24
N LEU A 197 8.68 -28.41 -4.53
CA LEU A 197 9.98 -27.99 -5.04
C LEU A 197 11.01 -29.13 -4.96
N ARG A 198 12.13 -28.99 -5.68
CA ARG A 198 13.22 -29.97 -5.64
C ARG A 198 13.98 -29.83 -4.34
N ASP A 199 14.66 -30.90 -3.91
CA ASP A 199 15.55 -30.85 -2.72
C ASP A 199 16.70 -29.84 -2.87
N THR A 200 17.09 -29.55 -4.12
CA THR A 200 18.09 -28.53 -4.43
C THR A 200 17.56 -27.11 -4.33
N ASP A 201 16.24 -26.93 -4.39
CA ASP A 201 15.60 -25.62 -4.31
C ASP A 201 15.58 -25.16 -2.85
N ARG A 202 15.83 -23.87 -2.64
CA ARG A 202 15.91 -23.29 -1.29
C ARG A 202 14.86 -22.22 -1.12
N ILE A 203 14.08 -22.32 -0.05
CA ILE A 203 13.14 -21.27 0.38
C ILE A 203 13.82 -20.49 1.49
N MET A 204 13.96 -19.18 1.30
CA MET A 204 14.48 -18.24 2.29
C MET A 204 13.38 -17.25 2.63
N ASN A 205 13.16 -17.02 3.92
CA ASN A 205 12.13 -16.08 4.39
C ASN A 205 12.81 -14.82 4.91
N TYR A 206 12.35 -13.66 4.45
CA TYR A 206 12.76 -12.37 5.03
C TYR A 206 11.91 -12.06 6.25
N ASP A 207 10.58 -12.23 6.11
CA ASP A 207 9.62 -12.15 7.20
C ASP A 207 8.53 -13.23 7.04
N SER A 208 7.43 -13.12 7.78
CA SER A 208 6.32 -14.08 7.72
C SER A 208 5.53 -14.08 6.40
N ARG A 209 5.75 -13.11 5.51
CA ARG A 209 4.94 -12.87 4.30
C ARG A 209 5.77 -12.73 3.02
N THR A 210 7.05 -12.43 3.15
CA THR A 210 8.00 -12.22 2.06
C THR A 210 9.02 -13.33 2.05
N PHE A 211 9.10 -14.01 0.91
CA PHE A 211 9.99 -15.13 0.69
C PHE A 211 10.76 -14.98 -0.62
N PHE A 212 11.86 -15.71 -0.69
CA PHE A 212 12.76 -15.77 -1.82
C PHE A 212 13.11 -17.24 -2.07
N ILE A 213 12.86 -17.71 -3.29
CA ILE A 213 13.12 -19.10 -3.68
C ILE A 213 14.25 -19.11 -4.68
N VAL A 214 15.21 -20.00 -4.45
CA VAL A 214 16.41 -20.17 -5.28
C VAL A 214 16.35 -21.56 -5.89
N CYS A 215 16.39 -21.64 -7.20
CA CYS A 215 16.23 -22.87 -7.96
C CYS A 215 17.46 -23.08 -8.86
N PRO A 216 18.50 -23.78 -8.37
CA PRO A 216 19.64 -24.19 -9.19
C PRO A 216 19.22 -25.05 -10.37
N PHE A 217 19.99 -25.00 -11.45
CA PHE A 217 19.75 -25.76 -12.69
C PHE A 217 18.39 -25.48 -13.34
N THR A 218 17.83 -24.29 -13.10
CA THR A 218 16.55 -23.87 -13.67
C THR A 218 16.80 -22.80 -14.72
N PRO A 219 16.69 -23.12 -16.02
CA PRO A 219 16.84 -22.14 -17.08
C PRO A 219 15.62 -21.20 -17.14
N LYS A 220 15.80 -20.03 -17.76
CA LYS A 220 14.76 -18.99 -17.85
C LYS A 220 13.44 -19.50 -18.45
N GLU A 221 13.52 -20.37 -19.45
CA GLU A 221 12.37 -21.02 -20.09
C GLU A 221 11.52 -21.86 -19.12
N ASN A 222 12.11 -22.39 -18.05
CA ASN A 222 11.42 -23.21 -17.05
C ASN A 222 10.97 -22.41 -15.82
N LEU A 223 11.33 -21.13 -15.72
CA LEU A 223 10.97 -20.26 -14.59
C LEU A 223 9.45 -20.19 -14.38
N ALA A 224 8.69 -20.09 -15.47
CA ALA A 224 7.23 -20.05 -15.42
C ALA A 224 6.63 -21.32 -14.77
N GLN A 225 7.26 -22.48 -14.93
CA GLN A 225 6.80 -23.71 -14.28
C GLN A 225 6.98 -23.65 -12.77
N VAL A 226 8.08 -23.05 -12.30
CA VAL A 226 8.33 -22.82 -10.87
C VAL A 226 7.28 -21.86 -10.31
N GLU A 227 7.06 -20.72 -10.97
CA GLU A 227 6.03 -19.75 -10.58
C GLU A 227 4.63 -20.38 -10.53
N ASN A 228 4.30 -21.23 -11.51
CA ASN A 228 3.02 -21.94 -11.55
C ASN A 228 2.86 -22.95 -10.39
N LYS A 229 3.94 -23.64 -10.00
CA LYS A 229 3.92 -24.51 -8.81
C LYS A 229 3.66 -23.70 -7.53
N ILE A 230 4.31 -22.54 -7.41
CA ILE A 230 4.13 -21.65 -6.26
C ILE A 230 2.69 -21.13 -6.23
N ARG A 231 2.18 -20.63 -7.35
CA ARG A 231 0.81 -20.14 -7.50
C ARG A 231 -0.22 -21.23 -7.24
N GLY A 232 -0.04 -22.43 -7.79
CA GLY A 232 -0.92 -23.56 -7.56
C GLY A 232 -0.95 -23.99 -6.09
N THR A 233 0.20 -23.99 -5.42
CA THR A 233 0.28 -24.28 -3.97
C THR A 233 -0.47 -23.23 -3.15
N TYR A 234 -0.32 -21.96 -3.52
CA TYR A 234 -1.06 -20.85 -2.91
C TYR A 234 -2.57 -21.00 -3.11
N GLU A 235 -3.00 -21.24 -4.35
CA GLU A 235 -4.42 -21.36 -4.70
C GLU A 235 -5.11 -22.54 -4.02
N GLN A 236 -4.41 -23.66 -3.84
CA GLN A 236 -4.94 -24.82 -3.12
C GLN A 236 -5.18 -24.55 -1.63
N LEU A 237 -4.41 -23.64 -1.03
CA LEU A 237 -4.51 -23.31 0.40
C LEU A 237 -5.44 -22.14 0.67
N PHE A 238 -5.42 -21.14 -0.20
CA PHE A 238 -6.03 -19.84 0.05
C PHE A 238 -7.10 -19.46 -0.97
N GLY A 239 -7.29 -20.27 -2.02
CA GLY A 239 -8.12 -19.94 -3.16
C GLY A 239 -7.42 -19.01 -4.15
N ARG A 240 -8.15 -18.64 -5.21
CA ARG A 240 -7.66 -17.70 -6.22
C ARG A 240 -7.33 -16.34 -5.60
N ASN A 241 -6.41 -15.61 -6.24
CA ASN A 241 -6.12 -14.23 -5.87
C ASN A 241 -7.42 -13.39 -5.83
N THR A 242 -7.62 -12.71 -4.72
CA THR A 242 -8.69 -11.74 -4.50
C THR A 242 -8.08 -10.40 -4.12
N LEU A 243 -8.92 -9.37 -4.03
CA LEU A 243 -8.49 -8.05 -3.58
C LEU A 243 -7.82 -8.08 -2.20
N PHE A 244 -8.30 -8.94 -1.30
CA PHE A 244 -7.86 -9.01 0.10
C PHE A 244 -6.82 -10.08 0.33
N LYS A 245 -6.83 -11.18 -0.44
CA LYS A 245 -5.90 -12.30 -0.30
C LYS A 245 -5.23 -12.57 -1.64
N ARG A 246 -3.95 -12.23 -1.74
CA ARG A 246 -3.21 -12.44 -2.99
C ARG A 246 -1.75 -12.77 -2.75
N LEU A 247 -1.18 -13.39 -3.78
CA LEU A 247 0.24 -13.60 -3.94
C LEU A 247 0.74 -12.79 -5.13
N ASP A 248 1.64 -11.85 -4.84
CA ASP A 248 2.42 -11.10 -5.83
C ASP A 248 3.82 -11.72 -5.91
N MET A 249 4.31 -12.01 -7.12
CA MET A 249 5.59 -12.68 -7.31
C MET A 249 6.31 -12.20 -8.57
N TYR A 250 7.63 -12.30 -8.57
CA TYR A 250 8.44 -12.04 -9.76
C TYR A 250 9.71 -12.89 -9.77
N GLY A 251 10.05 -13.44 -10.94
CA GLY A 251 11.23 -14.27 -11.11
C GLY A 251 12.31 -13.68 -12.03
N ALA A 252 13.56 -13.94 -11.67
CA ALA A 252 14.76 -13.58 -12.43
C ALA A 252 15.73 -14.77 -12.52
N THR A 253 16.54 -14.85 -13.56
CA THR A 253 17.43 -15.98 -13.82
C THR A 253 18.83 -15.52 -14.15
N TYR A 254 19.81 -16.04 -13.40
CA TYR A 254 21.22 -15.99 -13.76
C TYR A 254 21.52 -16.96 -14.91
N PRO A 255 22.33 -16.58 -15.91
CA PRO A 255 22.94 -15.27 -16.12
C PRO A 255 22.12 -14.31 -17.00
N ASN A 256 20.93 -14.72 -17.44
CA ASN A 256 20.11 -14.03 -18.44
C ASN A 256 19.67 -12.63 -18.00
N ASP A 257 19.11 -12.50 -16.80
CA ASP A 257 18.55 -11.24 -16.28
C ASP A 257 19.57 -10.45 -15.45
N GLY A 258 20.61 -11.11 -14.94
CA GLY A 258 21.63 -10.50 -14.11
C GLY A 258 22.79 -11.45 -13.81
N ARG A 259 23.98 -10.89 -13.57
CA ARG A 259 25.21 -11.66 -13.29
C ARG A 259 25.66 -11.61 -11.82
N SER A 260 25.06 -10.78 -10.99
CA SER A 260 25.31 -10.67 -9.54
C SER A 260 24.05 -10.98 -8.75
N VAL A 261 24.21 -11.41 -7.50
CA VAL A 261 23.09 -11.60 -6.56
C VAL A 261 22.32 -10.29 -6.42
N ASP A 262 23.02 -9.18 -6.19
CA ASP A 262 22.43 -7.86 -5.99
C ASP A 262 21.48 -7.48 -7.13
N LYS A 263 21.94 -7.66 -8.38
CA LYS A 263 21.13 -7.32 -9.55
C LYS A 263 19.88 -8.18 -9.66
N LEU A 264 19.99 -9.46 -9.34
CA LEU A 264 18.87 -10.40 -9.41
C LEU A 264 17.84 -10.14 -8.30
N VAL A 265 18.30 -9.84 -7.09
CA VAL A 265 17.45 -9.47 -5.96
C VAL A 265 16.74 -8.14 -6.23
N GLU A 266 17.45 -7.12 -6.72
CA GLU A 266 16.85 -5.83 -7.12
C GLU A 266 15.77 -6.01 -8.19
N LEU A 267 16.01 -6.84 -9.20
CA LEU A 267 15.04 -7.12 -10.27
C LEU A 267 13.78 -7.79 -9.72
N CYS A 268 13.96 -8.81 -8.87
CA CYS A 268 12.85 -9.49 -8.21
C CYS A 268 12.04 -8.55 -7.32
N GLU A 269 12.71 -7.72 -6.52
CA GLU A 269 12.06 -6.78 -5.62
C GLU A 269 11.27 -5.73 -6.41
N LYS A 270 11.88 -5.14 -7.45
CA LYS A 270 11.22 -4.20 -8.36
C LYS A 270 10.01 -4.84 -9.04
N GLY A 271 10.15 -6.06 -9.55
CA GLY A 271 9.06 -6.76 -10.23
C GLY A 271 7.89 -7.12 -9.30
N VAL A 272 8.17 -7.51 -8.04
CA VAL A 272 7.12 -7.72 -7.04
C VAL A 272 6.43 -6.40 -6.70
N HIS A 273 7.19 -5.31 -6.55
CA HIS A 273 6.63 -3.98 -6.34
C HIS A 273 5.70 -3.57 -7.48
N ASP A 274 6.14 -3.74 -8.72
CA ASP A 274 5.34 -3.42 -9.90
C ASP A 274 4.07 -4.29 -9.96
N SER A 275 4.16 -5.59 -9.62
CA SER A 275 2.99 -6.48 -9.49
C SER A 275 1.98 -5.98 -8.46
N ILE A 276 2.46 -5.48 -7.31
CA ILE A 276 1.61 -4.89 -6.26
C ILE A 276 0.92 -3.63 -6.77
N VAL A 277 1.65 -2.77 -7.50
CA VAL A 277 1.11 -1.52 -8.07
C VAL A 277 0.07 -1.86 -9.14
N ILE A 278 0.38 -2.75 -10.08
CA ILE A 278 -0.52 -3.18 -11.16
C ILE A 278 -1.78 -3.83 -10.60
N SER A 279 -1.65 -4.74 -9.63
CA SER A 279 -2.79 -5.37 -8.94
C SER A 279 -3.64 -4.37 -8.14
N GLY A 280 -3.11 -3.18 -7.87
CA GLY A 280 -3.81 -2.06 -7.25
C GLY A 280 -4.62 -1.20 -8.22
N ILE A 281 -4.41 -1.33 -9.54
CA ILE A 281 -5.13 -0.56 -10.57
C ILE A 281 -6.53 -1.15 -10.76
N ARG A 282 -7.57 -0.33 -10.53
CA ARG A 282 -8.98 -0.76 -10.53
C ARG A 282 -9.81 -0.27 -11.73
N GLU A 283 -9.21 0.46 -12.67
CA GLU A 283 -9.89 0.83 -13.93
C GLU A 283 -9.69 -0.29 -14.96
N PRO A 284 -10.75 -0.76 -15.66
CA PRO A 284 -10.55 -1.56 -16.86
C PRO A 284 -9.66 -0.76 -17.83
N LEU A 285 -8.69 -1.40 -18.49
CA LEU A 285 -7.80 -0.76 -19.46
C LEU A 285 -8.53 0.09 -20.52
N ASN A 286 -9.81 -0.21 -20.72
CA ASN A 286 -10.73 0.39 -21.69
C ASN A 286 -11.31 1.74 -21.23
N GLU A 287 -11.24 2.05 -19.93
CA GLU A 287 -11.74 3.30 -19.32
C GLU A 287 -10.59 4.28 -19.00
N MET A 288 -9.34 3.86 -19.16
CA MET A 288 -8.18 4.73 -18.92
C MET A 288 -8.01 5.76 -20.05
N SER A 289 -7.74 7.02 -19.67
CA SER A 289 -7.42 8.07 -20.64
C SER A 289 -6.17 7.73 -21.48
N ARG A 290 -6.12 8.22 -22.73
CA ARG A 290 -4.97 8.02 -23.62
C ARG A 290 -3.64 8.47 -22.99
N GLU A 291 -3.67 9.53 -22.18
CA GLU A 291 -2.50 10.05 -21.47
C GLU A 291 -2.02 9.09 -20.38
N ARG A 292 -2.91 8.53 -19.55
CA ARG A 292 -2.55 7.50 -18.57
C ARG A 292 -2.02 6.24 -19.23
N LEU A 293 -2.63 5.80 -20.33
CA LEU A 293 -2.13 4.66 -21.12
C LEU A 293 -0.74 4.90 -21.70
N GLU A 294 -0.44 6.12 -22.14
CA GLU A 294 0.91 6.49 -22.58
C GLU A 294 1.91 6.59 -21.44
N GLU A 295 1.49 7.04 -20.26
CA GLU A 295 2.31 7.09 -19.06
C GLU A 295 2.66 5.68 -18.57
N TYR A 296 1.69 4.76 -18.56
CA TYR A 296 1.93 3.33 -18.32
C TYR A 296 2.82 2.70 -19.38
N LYS A 297 2.64 3.03 -20.67
CA LYS A 297 3.54 2.58 -21.74
C LYS A 297 4.95 3.14 -21.57
N ARG A 298 5.10 4.38 -21.10
CA ARG A 298 6.41 4.98 -20.79
C ARG A 298 7.06 4.28 -19.60
N MET A 299 6.30 4.03 -18.53
CA MET A 299 6.76 3.25 -17.38
C MET A 299 7.22 1.85 -17.81
N LEU A 300 6.46 1.14 -18.65
CA LEU A 300 6.82 -0.20 -19.13
C LEU A 300 7.96 -0.20 -20.17
N ARG A 301 8.14 0.88 -20.95
CA ARG A 301 9.25 1.01 -21.92
C ARG A 301 10.61 1.21 -21.26
N LEU A 302 10.65 1.77 -20.05
CA LEU A 302 11.86 1.89 -19.23
C LEU A 302 12.44 0.54 -18.75
N TYR A 303 11.84 -0.59 -19.14
CA TYR A 303 12.25 -1.95 -18.77
C TYR A 303 12.68 -2.81 -19.97
N LYS A 304 12.72 -2.25 -21.19
CA LYS A 304 13.08 -2.99 -22.41
C LYS A 304 14.49 -2.72 -22.94
N GLU A 305 15.34 -2.09 -22.14
CA GLU A 305 16.80 -1.99 -22.39
C GLU A 305 17.59 -2.73 -21.32
#